data_AF-A0A0S8E704-F1
#
_entry.id   AF-A0A0S8E704-F1
#
_cell.length_a   1.000
_cell.length_b   1.000
_cell.length_c   1.000
_cell.angle_alpha   90.00
_cell.angle_beta   90.00
_cell.angle_gamma   90.00
#
_symmetry.space_group_name_H-M   'P 1'
#
loop_
_entity.id
_entity.type
_entity.pdbx_description
1 polymer ?
#
loop_
_entity_poly.entity_id
_entity_poly.type
_entity_poly.pdbx_seq_one_letter_code
_entity_poly.pdbx_strand_id
1 'polypeptide(L)'
;MKIMVTTLTALMLLALGGLARGQAGDLAEIERISKSGATLGADVTSRFPLGPQTLENDTGINVLVDLSHQANFFAMWRLPRMLRGAGFRATGSQASLESVLADGKFSRVRIPVGKRRPFAWWPNARYNAVITFQADPRAQQYLPQEVAALKQYVERGGGLILLGGNTSRQGIEQWPLNRLAKQFGAGFSTENDTVEAVTMPVLEISSDWQSHLNGSQGKPVIARRQYGAGRVLIIGSVKYIEPPRDRSQASSVAREKIGSSLAQMIRWVAAGTPPVAGSARLPREASGGGPIYPELSERIGNVIVYYAKNQKTELLECITKDMPLVKSKIEGWLPSAAPDEPMHLVLSAGGGGGWAVNAYLPKEVGIISLSKQGVLSIFAHELAHTMGGPPNDKGELAGSWLYGNRGEAHAGWFQGKAAALPTGSVSVISRTNFLVLTKRDQDLVAMAKARRPLRSHLVSPLALGAAHSLAERARSKAHHG
;
A
#
# COMPACT_ATOMS: atom_id res chain seq x y z
N MET A 1 -24.67 33.44 -48.86
CA MET A 1 -23.46 33.05 -48.09
C MET A 1 -23.51 33.36 -46.59
N LYS A 2 -24.09 34.49 -46.12
CA LYS A 2 -24.14 34.83 -44.67
C LYS A 2 -25.05 33.93 -43.82
N ILE A 3 -26.17 33.43 -44.35
CA ILE A 3 -27.15 32.61 -43.60
C ILE A 3 -26.62 31.17 -43.31
N MET A 4 -25.75 30.66 -44.18
CA MET A 4 -25.17 29.30 -44.02
C MET A 4 -24.14 29.24 -42.89
N VAL A 5 -23.41 30.34 -42.65
CA VAL A 5 -22.39 30.44 -41.58
C VAL A 5 -23.05 30.53 -40.21
N THR A 6 -24.16 31.27 -40.06
CA THR A 6 -24.85 31.41 -38.77
C THR A 6 -25.50 30.11 -38.29
N THR A 7 -26.01 29.31 -39.23
CA THR A 7 -26.66 28.03 -38.93
C THR A 7 -25.65 26.96 -38.53
N LEU A 8 -24.46 26.95 -39.14
CA LEU A 8 -23.37 26.03 -38.78
C LEU A 8 -22.81 26.33 -37.38
N THR A 9 -22.65 27.61 -37.03
CA THR A 9 -22.15 28.04 -35.71
C THR A 9 -23.14 27.75 -34.58
N ALA A 10 -24.45 27.91 -34.82
CA ALA A 10 -25.49 27.56 -33.86
C ALA A 10 -25.58 26.04 -33.60
N LEU A 11 -25.43 25.21 -34.64
CA LEU A 11 -25.40 23.75 -34.49
C LEU A 11 -24.15 23.29 -33.71
N MET A 12 -22.99 23.92 -33.95
CA MET A 12 -21.76 23.63 -33.22
C MET A 12 -21.87 24.03 -31.74
N LEU A 13 -22.48 25.18 -31.43
CA LEU A 13 -22.72 25.63 -30.05
C LEU A 13 -23.72 24.75 -29.30
N LEU A 14 -24.75 24.22 -29.97
CA LEU A 14 -25.69 23.27 -29.38
C LEU A 14 -25.05 21.89 -29.14
N ALA A 15 -24.22 21.41 -30.06
CA ALA A 15 -23.46 20.16 -29.89
C ALA A 15 -22.43 20.27 -28.76
N LEU A 16 -21.68 21.39 -28.70
CA LEU A 16 -20.74 21.68 -27.61
C LEU A 16 -21.45 21.90 -26.27
N GLY A 17 -22.61 22.55 -26.26
CA GLY A 17 -23.44 22.74 -25.07
C GLY A 17 -24.06 21.43 -24.55
N GLY A 18 -24.45 20.52 -25.45
CA GLY A 18 -24.95 19.18 -25.11
C GLY A 18 -23.86 18.27 -24.56
N LEU A 19 -22.66 18.28 -25.15
CA LEU A 19 -21.49 17.53 -24.66
C LEU A 19 -21.01 18.05 -23.29
N ALA A 20 -20.95 19.37 -23.11
CA ALA A 20 -20.56 19.97 -21.84
C ALA A 20 -21.60 19.72 -20.72
N ARG A 21 -22.90 19.74 -21.03
CA ARG A 21 -23.97 19.41 -20.06
C ARG A 21 -23.99 17.92 -19.70
N GLY A 22 -23.79 17.03 -20.67
CA GLY A 22 -23.67 15.58 -20.42
C GLY A 22 -22.48 15.25 -19.52
N GLN A 23 -21.33 15.85 -19.79
CA GLN A 23 -20.12 15.65 -18.98
C GLN A 23 -20.24 16.24 -17.56
N ALA A 24 -20.94 17.37 -17.39
CA ALA A 24 -21.19 17.95 -16.06
C ALA A 24 -22.17 17.11 -15.23
N GLY A 25 -23.21 16.55 -15.84
CA GLY A 25 -24.14 15.61 -15.19
C GLY A 25 -23.43 14.34 -14.72
N ASP A 26 -22.56 13.80 -15.56
CA ASP A 26 -21.73 12.63 -15.24
C ASP A 26 -20.80 12.89 -14.05
N LEU A 27 -20.18 14.06 -13.97
CA LEU A 27 -19.28 14.41 -12.87
C LEU A 27 -20.02 14.50 -11.52
N ALA A 28 -21.21 15.09 -11.50
CA ALA A 28 -22.03 15.19 -10.28
C ALA A 28 -22.50 13.81 -9.80
N GLU A 29 -22.90 12.94 -10.72
CA GLU A 29 -23.27 11.56 -10.39
C GLU A 29 -22.06 10.75 -9.87
N ILE A 30 -20.91 10.85 -10.52
CA ILE A 30 -19.68 10.20 -10.07
C ILE A 30 -19.27 10.70 -8.69
N GLU A 31 -19.38 12.00 -8.43
CA GLU A 31 -19.10 12.55 -7.11
C GLU A 31 -20.06 11.96 -6.07
N ARG A 32 -21.37 11.93 -6.35
CA ARG A 32 -22.38 11.34 -5.45
C ARG A 32 -22.09 9.86 -5.16
N ILE A 33 -21.79 9.05 -6.17
CA ILE A 33 -21.46 7.63 -5.98
C ILE A 33 -20.14 7.49 -5.21
N SER A 34 -19.12 8.28 -5.54
CA SER A 34 -17.85 8.32 -4.82
C SER A 34 -18.03 8.64 -3.35
N LYS A 35 -18.88 9.61 -3.01
CA LYS A 35 -19.21 10.00 -1.63
C LYS A 35 -20.02 8.94 -0.91
N SER A 36 -20.82 8.16 -1.62
CA SER A 36 -21.47 6.99 -1.03
C SER A 36 -20.47 5.89 -0.66
N GLY A 37 -19.28 5.87 -1.29
CA GLY A 37 -18.26 4.84 -1.12
C GLY A 37 -18.45 3.59 -1.99
N ALA A 38 -19.45 3.56 -2.87
CA ALA A 38 -19.61 2.48 -3.82
C ALA A 38 -18.52 2.49 -4.90
N THR A 39 -18.18 1.30 -5.41
CA THR A 39 -17.33 1.16 -6.61
C THR A 39 -18.17 1.43 -7.84
N LEU A 40 -17.72 2.34 -8.71
CA LEU A 40 -18.38 2.68 -9.97
C LEU A 40 -18.43 1.49 -10.93
N GLY A 41 -19.48 1.43 -11.73
CA GLY A 41 -19.65 0.45 -12.80
C GLY A 41 -18.57 0.55 -13.87
N ALA A 42 -18.35 -0.56 -14.59
CA ALA A 42 -17.33 -0.63 -15.64
C ALA A 42 -17.65 0.26 -16.85
N ASP A 43 -18.92 0.59 -17.08
CA ASP A 43 -19.37 1.52 -18.12
C ASP A 43 -18.75 2.92 -17.94
N VAL A 44 -18.53 3.36 -16.69
CA VAL A 44 -17.92 4.65 -16.36
C VAL A 44 -16.47 4.71 -16.84
N THR A 45 -15.77 3.58 -16.84
CA THR A 45 -14.34 3.53 -17.18
C THR A 45 -14.06 3.80 -18.66
N SER A 46 -15.05 3.61 -19.54
CA SER A 46 -14.94 3.95 -20.96
C SER A 46 -14.87 5.47 -21.19
N ARG A 47 -15.56 6.24 -20.35
CA ARG A 47 -15.63 7.71 -20.38
C ARG A 47 -14.45 8.36 -19.67
N PHE A 48 -13.89 7.69 -18.66
CA PHE A 48 -12.77 8.16 -17.84
C PHE A 48 -11.61 7.16 -17.86
N PRO A 49 -10.92 7.01 -19.01
CA PRO A 49 -9.88 6.00 -19.16
C PRO A 49 -8.64 6.33 -18.33
N LEU A 50 -7.95 5.30 -17.86
CA LEU A 50 -6.64 5.44 -17.23
C LEU A 50 -5.63 6.07 -18.21
N GLY A 51 -4.76 6.95 -17.73
CA GLY A 51 -3.63 7.45 -18.52
C GLY A 51 -2.67 6.32 -18.91
N PRO A 52 -2.04 6.39 -20.10
CA PRO A 52 -1.04 5.39 -20.48
C PRO A 52 0.17 5.45 -19.55
N GLN A 53 0.81 4.31 -19.32
CA GLN A 53 2.12 4.26 -18.66
C GLN A 53 3.18 4.87 -19.59
N THR A 54 4.03 5.74 -19.06
CA THR A 54 5.15 6.35 -19.80
C THR A 54 6.35 5.40 -19.80
N LEU A 55 6.82 5.03 -20.98
CA LEU A 55 7.88 4.04 -21.21
C LEU A 55 8.79 4.54 -22.33
N GLU A 56 10.11 4.47 -22.16
CA GLU A 56 11.07 4.88 -23.21
C GLU A 56 11.25 3.79 -24.28
N ASN A 57 11.21 2.52 -23.90
CA ASN A 57 11.41 1.36 -24.77
C ASN A 57 10.31 0.32 -24.56
N ASP A 58 9.06 0.67 -24.90
CA ASP A 58 7.91 -0.22 -24.65
C ASP A 58 8.06 -1.56 -25.38
N THR A 59 8.23 -2.62 -24.59
CA THR A 59 8.39 -4.00 -25.07
C THR A 59 7.06 -4.66 -25.45
N GLY A 60 5.92 -4.05 -25.09
CA GLY A 60 4.60 -4.64 -25.21
C GLY A 60 4.31 -5.76 -24.20
N ILE A 61 5.26 -6.07 -23.30
CA ILE A 61 5.12 -7.12 -22.28
C ILE A 61 4.42 -6.55 -21.04
N ASN A 62 3.31 -7.17 -20.67
CA ASN A 62 2.56 -6.84 -19.46
C ASN A 62 3.01 -7.72 -18.28
N VAL A 63 3.35 -7.10 -17.15
CA VAL A 63 3.82 -7.77 -15.94
C VAL A 63 2.89 -7.46 -14.76
N LEU A 64 2.35 -8.51 -14.15
CA LEU A 64 1.60 -8.44 -12.90
C LEU A 64 2.54 -8.67 -11.72
N VAL A 65 2.52 -7.78 -10.73
CA VAL A 65 3.18 -7.97 -9.43
C VAL A 65 2.11 -8.31 -8.40
N ASP A 66 2.15 -9.52 -7.88
CA ASP A 66 1.24 -9.98 -6.84
C ASP A 66 1.63 -9.39 -5.48
N LEU A 67 0.66 -8.72 -4.85
CA LEU A 67 0.73 -8.11 -3.53
C LEU A 67 -0.34 -8.71 -2.58
N SER A 68 -1.13 -9.67 -3.05
CA SER A 68 -2.18 -10.34 -2.29
C SER A 68 -1.62 -11.44 -1.37
N HIS A 69 -0.40 -11.93 -1.64
CA HIS A 69 0.26 -12.95 -0.82
C HIS A 69 1.36 -12.39 0.09
N GLN A 70 1.90 -11.22 -0.25
CA GLN A 70 2.67 -10.35 0.64
C GLN A 70 2.81 -8.96 0.01
N ALA A 71 2.52 -7.90 0.78
CA ALA A 71 2.76 -6.52 0.39
C ALA A 71 3.95 -5.94 1.18
N ASN A 72 4.82 -5.22 0.49
CA ASN A 72 5.83 -4.37 1.12
C ASN A 72 6.16 -3.18 0.21
N PHE A 73 6.80 -2.14 0.75
CA PHE A 73 7.07 -0.91 0.01
C PHE A 73 7.98 -1.10 -1.22
N PHE A 74 8.86 -2.10 -1.21
CA PHE A 74 9.67 -2.41 -2.37
C PHE A 74 8.80 -2.94 -3.52
N ALA A 75 8.02 -3.99 -3.28
CA ALA A 75 7.16 -4.61 -4.29
C ALA A 75 6.01 -3.70 -4.73
N MET A 76 5.48 -2.87 -3.84
CA MET A 76 4.37 -1.96 -4.17
C MET A 76 4.80 -0.79 -5.06
N TRP A 77 5.95 -0.15 -4.78
CA TRP A 77 6.26 1.15 -5.38
C TRP A 77 7.61 1.22 -6.11
N ARG A 78 8.60 0.41 -5.72
CA ARG A 78 9.93 0.43 -6.34
C ARG A 78 10.01 -0.55 -7.50
N LEU A 79 9.58 -1.79 -7.31
CA LEU A 79 9.65 -2.83 -8.32
C LEU A 79 8.86 -2.44 -9.60
N PRO A 80 7.58 -2.02 -9.56
CA PRO A 80 6.86 -1.59 -10.76
C PRO A 80 7.55 -0.45 -11.50
N ARG A 81 8.19 0.49 -10.78
CA ARG A 81 8.97 1.57 -11.40
C ARG A 81 10.21 1.04 -12.11
N MET A 82 10.93 0.09 -11.50
CA MET A 82 12.09 -0.56 -12.14
C MET A 82 11.68 -1.29 -13.42
N LEU A 83 10.55 -2.01 -13.38
CA LEU A 83 10.01 -2.72 -14.54
C LEU A 83 9.66 -1.76 -15.68
N ARG A 84 9.00 -0.64 -15.37
CA ARG A 84 8.68 0.40 -16.37
C ARG A 84 9.94 1.06 -16.93
N GLY A 85 10.96 1.29 -16.11
CA GLY A 85 12.27 1.77 -16.57
C GLY A 85 12.96 0.81 -17.54
N ALA A 86 12.70 -0.49 -17.44
CA ALA A 86 13.18 -1.50 -18.38
C ALA A 86 12.27 -1.70 -19.61
N GLY A 87 11.20 -0.91 -19.76
CA GLY A 87 10.29 -0.98 -20.90
C GLY A 87 9.11 -1.95 -20.75
N PHE A 88 8.89 -2.51 -19.56
CA PHE A 88 7.74 -3.37 -19.28
C PHE A 88 6.53 -2.55 -18.80
N ARG A 89 5.32 -2.96 -19.18
CA ARG A 89 4.09 -2.40 -18.65
C ARG A 89 3.75 -3.13 -17.36
N ALA A 90 3.91 -2.47 -16.21
CA ALA A 90 3.85 -3.14 -14.90
C ALA A 90 2.70 -2.63 -14.04
N THR A 91 1.99 -3.55 -13.40
CA THR A 91 0.91 -3.25 -12.45
C THR A 91 1.01 -4.16 -11.24
N GLY A 92 0.85 -3.60 -10.04
CA GLY A 92 0.65 -4.39 -8.82
C GLY A 92 -0.79 -4.88 -8.68
N SER A 93 -1.03 -5.86 -7.82
CA SER A 93 -2.40 -6.24 -7.42
C SER A 93 -2.47 -6.72 -5.99
N GLN A 94 -3.34 -6.06 -5.21
CA GLN A 94 -3.74 -6.53 -3.88
C GLN A 94 -4.96 -7.46 -3.94
N ALA A 95 -5.56 -7.67 -5.12
CA ALA A 95 -6.60 -8.66 -5.34
C ALA A 95 -5.99 -10.06 -5.51
N SER A 96 -6.77 -11.07 -5.13
CA SER A 96 -6.41 -12.48 -5.29
C SER A 96 -6.05 -12.84 -6.73
N LEU A 97 -5.11 -13.78 -6.90
CA LEU A 97 -4.58 -14.15 -8.20
C LEU A 97 -5.67 -14.68 -9.14
N GLU A 98 -6.63 -15.47 -8.64
CA GLU A 98 -7.71 -15.98 -9.50
C GLU A 98 -8.66 -14.86 -9.95
N SER A 99 -8.80 -13.80 -9.16
CA SER A 99 -9.67 -12.68 -9.51
C SER A 99 -9.05 -11.79 -10.59
N VAL A 100 -7.75 -11.49 -10.49
CA VAL A 100 -7.05 -10.59 -11.44
C VAL A 100 -6.65 -11.29 -12.74
N LEU A 101 -6.43 -12.62 -12.71
CA LEU A 101 -6.11 -13.41 -13.90
C LEU A 101 -7.35 -13.90 -14.67
N ALA A 102 -8.55 -13.72 -14.13
CA ALA A 102 -9.77 -14.17 -14.79
C ALA A 102 -10.09 -13.34 -16.04
N ASP A 103 -10.08 -14.01 -17.19
CA ASP A 103 -10.43 -13.41 -18.49
C ASP A 103 -11.88 -12.87 -18.49
N GLY A 104 -12.07 -11.67 -19.05
CA GLY A 104 -13.39 -11.04 -19.16
C GLY A 104 -14.00 -10.59 -17.82
N LYS A 105 -13.24 -10.64 -16.72
CA LYS A 105 -13.64 -10.10 -15.42
C LYS A 105 -13.06 -8.71 -15.17
N PHE A 106 -13.34 -8.17 -14.00
CA PHE A 106 -12.99 -6.81 -13.63
C PHE A 106 -12.20 -6.79 -12.33
N SER A 107 -11.28 -5.82 -12.24
CA SER A 107 -10.50 -5.47 -11.06
C SER A 107 -10.91 -4.10 -10.54
N ARG A 108 -10.88 -3.92 -9.22
CA ARG A 108 -11.14 -2.62 -8.60
C ARG A 108 -9.91 -1.72 -8.77
N VAL A 109 -10.09 -0.55 -9.38
CA VAL A 109 -9.01 0.44 -9.60
C VAL A 109 -9.47 1.84 -9.24
N ARG A 110 -8.53 2.78 -9.19
CA ARG A 110 -8.81 4.21 -9.04
C ARG A 110 -8.75 4.90 -10.41
N ILE A 111 -9.85 5.51 -10.86
CA ILE A 111 -9.90 6.23 -12.15
C ILE A 111 -9.76 7.75 -11.95
N PRO A 112 -9.05 8.48 -12.82
CA PRO A 112 -8.92 9.93 -12.71
C PRO A 112 -10.19 10.63 -13.21
N VAL A 113 -10.95 11.25 -12.31
CA VAL A 113 -12.18 12.00 -12.64
C VAL A 113 -12.10 13.41 -12.07
N GLY A 114 -11.80 14.40 -12.92
CA GLY A 114 -11.54 15.77 -12.48
C GLY A 114 -10.41 15.81 -11.44
N LYS A 115 -10.70 16.34 -10.25
CA LYS A 115 -9.76 16.38 -9.11
C LYS A 115 -9.86 15.15 -8.19
N ARG A 116 -10.73 14.19 -8.50
CA ARG A 116 -11.01 13.00 -7.68
C ARG A 116 -10.44 11.75 -8.34
N ARG A 117 -10.32 10.70 -7.53
CA ARG A 117 -9.95 9.35 -7.94
C ARG A 117 -10.89 8.31 -7.31
N PRO A 118 -12.16 8.22 -7.75
CA PRO A 118 -13.07 7.21 -7.22
C PRO A 118 -12.64 5.78 -7.60
N PHE A 119 -13.15 4.80 -6.85
CA PHE A 119 -13.03 3.40 -7.22
C PHE A 119 -13.98 3.05 -8.37
N ALA A 120 -13.50 2.27 -9.33
CA ALA A 120 -14.30 1.73 -10.42
C ALA A 120 -13.88 0.30 -10.77
N TRP A 121 -14.79 -0.46 -11.35
CA TRP A 121 -14.48 -1.76 -11.94
C TRP A 121 -13.84 -1.58 -13.32
N TRP A 122 -12.61 -2.06 -13.49
CA TRP A 122 -11.83 -1.95 -14.71
C TRP A 122 -11.58 -3.34 -15.31
N PRO A 123 -11.70 -3.54 -16.63
CA PRO A 123 -11.47 -4.84 -17.24
C PRO A 123 -10.08 -5.40 -16.91
N ASN A 124 -10.01 -6.69 -16.54
CA ASN A 124 -8.73 -7.35 -16.30
C ASN A 124 -7.86 -7.28 -17.56
N ALA A 125 -6.60 -6.91 -17.37
CA ALA A 125 -5.62 -6.92 -18.44
C ALA A 125 -5.11 -8.34 -18.67
N ARG A 126 -4.62 -8.60 -19.89
CA ARG A 126 -3.80 -9.79 -20.15
C ARG A 126 -2.38 -9.55 -19.67
N TYR A 127 -1.74 -10.57 -19.11
CA TYR A 127 -0.36 -10.52 -18.63
C TYR A 127 0.49 -11.53 -19.37
N ASN A 128 1.76 -11.17 -19.61
CA ASN A 128 2.78 -12.08 -20.13
C ASN A 128 3.58 -12.72 -19.01
N ALA A 129 3.75 -12.00 -17.89
CA ALA A 129 4.45 -12.50 -16.72
C ALA A 129 3.72 -12.12 -15.41
N VAL A 130 3.73 -13.05 -14.45
CA VAL A 130 3.31 -12.83 -13.07
C VAL A 130 4.54 -12.97 -12.17
N ILE A 131 4.76 -12.00 -11.30
CA ILE A 131 5.75 -12.06 -10.22
C ILE A 131 4.98 -12.21 -8.92
N THR A 132 5.19 -13.32 -8.21
CA THR A 132 4.68 -13.49 -6.86
C THR A 132 5.82 -13.74 -5.89
N PHE A 133 5.68 -13.23 -4.68
CA PHE A 133 6.73 -13.30 -3.68
C PHE A 133 6.15 -13.47 -2.29
N GLN A 134 6.94 -14.10 -1.43
CA GLN A 134 6.63 -14.21 -0.02
C GLN A 134 7.90 -14.45 0.77
N ALA A 135 8.38 -13.46 1.50
CA ALA A 135 9.54 -13.60 2.39
C ALA A 135 9.14 -13.96 3.84
N ASP A 136 7.89 -13.71 4.25
CA ASP A 136 7.38 -14.13 5.56
C ASP A 136 6.54 -15.42 5.42
N PRO A 137 6.99 -16.56 5.98
CA PRO A 137 6.25 -17.82 5.92
C PRO A 137 4.85 -17.78 6.55
N ARG A 138 4.57 -16.77 7.36
CA ARG A 138 3.27 -16.59 8.03
C ARG A 138 2.31 -15.74 7.21
N ALA A 139 2.72 -15.24 6.04
CA ALA A 139 1.85 -14.44 5.19
C ALA A 139 0.73 -15.28 4.56
N GLN A 140 -0.09 -14.65 3.72
CA GLN A 140 -1.35 -15.18 3.23
C GLN A 140 -1.14 -16.47 2.42
N GLN A 141 -2.11 -17.38 2.50
CA GLN A 141 -2.07 -18.66 1.78
C GLN A 141 -2.40 -18.41 0.31
N TYR A 142 -1.83 -19.23 -0.58
CA TYR A 142 -2.35 -19.36 -1.94
C TYR A 142 -3.55 -20.29 -1.90
N LEU A 143 -4.75 -19.78 -2.21
CA LEU A 143 -5.95 -20.60 -2.21
C LEU A 143 -5.91 -21.66 -3.34
N PRO A 144 -6.60 -22.80 -3.21
CA PRO A 144 -6.65 -23.81 -4.26
C PRO A 144 -7.06 -23.25 -5.63
N GLN A 145 -8.00 -22.29 -5.65
CA GLN A 145 -8.46 -21.62 -6.88
C GLN A 145 -7.38 -20.71 -7.48
N GLU A 146 -6.57 -20.04 -6.66
CA GLU A 146 -5.43 -19.23 -7.10
C GLU A 146 -4.34 -20.10 -7.69
N VAL A 147 -4.01 -21.21 -7.02
CA VAL A 147 -3.04 -22.19 -7.51
C VAL A 147 -3.50 -22.75 -8.86
N ALA A 148 -4.78 -23.12 -8.99
CA ALA A 148 -5.34 -23.64 -10.23
C ALA A 148 -5.29 -22.59 -11.37
N ALA A 149 -5.70 -21.35 -11.09
CA ALA A 149 -5.66 -20.26 -12.06
C ALA A 149 -4.23 -19.96 -12.51
N LEU A 150 -3.27 -19.95 -11.58
CA LEU A 150 -1.87 -19.69 -11.89
C LEU A 150 -1.24 -20.82 -12.70
N LYS A 151 -1.53 -22.09 -12.36
CA LYS A 151 -1.08 -23.25 -13.16
C LYS A 151 -1.64 -23.19 -14.57
N GLN A 152 -2.95 -22.96 -14.73
CA GLN A 152 -3.58 -22.86 -16.04
C GLN A 152 -2.99 -21.69 -16.86
N TYR A 153 -2.73 -20.55 -16.21
CA TYR A 153 -2.08 -19.41 -16.85
C TYR A 153 -0.69 -19.77 -17.38
N VAL A 154 0.14 -20.45 -16.58
CA VAL A 154 1.47 -20.91 -17.02
C VAL A 154 1.37 -21.97 -18.12
N GLU A 155 0.50 -22.98 -17.98
CA GLU A 155 0.31 -24.04 -18.97
C GLU A 155 -0.04 -23.48 -20.36
N ARG A 156 -0.78 -22.36 -20.40
CA ARG A 156 -1.19 -21.65 -21.63
C ARG A 156 -0.13 -20.69 -22.20
N GLY A 157 1.08 -20.66 -21.64
CA GLY A 157 2.18 -19.82 -22.14
C GLY A 157 2.57 -18.65 -21.23
N GLY A 158 1.86 -18.44 -20.13
CA GLY A 158 2.18 -17.41 -19.16
C GLY A 158 3.55 -17.62 -18.49
N GLY A 159 4.25 -16.53 -18.23
CA GLY A 159 5.48 -16.53 -17.44
C GLY A 159 5.20 -16.39 -15.94
N LEU A 160 5.91 -17.14 -15.09
CA LEU A 160 5.81 -17.05 -13.63
C LEU A 160 7.19 -16.87 -13.00
N ILE A 161 7.32 -15.90 -12.10
CA ILE A 161 8.49 -15.73 -11.23
C ILE A 161 8.04 -15.92 -9.78
N LEU A 162 8.64 -16.89 -9.09
CA LEU A 162 8.51 -17.08 -7.64
C LEU A 162 9.72 -16.49 -6.93
N LEU A 163 9.48 -15.55 -6.02
CA LEU A 163 10.54 -14.88 -5.26
C LEU A 163 10.46 -15.25 -3.78
N GLY A 164 11.46 -16.01 -3.31
CA GLY A 164 11.52 -16.50 -1.95
C GLY A 164 12.15 -15.54 -0.93
N GLY A 165 12.60 -16.13 0.17
CA GLY A 165 13.37 -15.52 1.24
C GLY A 165 13.99 -16.60 2.13
N ASN A 166 14.87 -16.19 3.04
CA ASN A 166 15.46 -17.12 4.01
C ASN A 166 14.47 -17.36 5.16
N THR A 167 14.38 -18.60 5.64
CA THR A 167 13.52 -18.95 6.76
C THR A 167 14.05 -20.15 7.57
N SER A 168 13.47 -20.40 8.74
CA SER A 168 13.79 -21.55 9.59
C SER A 168 13.15 -22.84 9.06
N ARG A 169 13.56 -24.00 9.61
CA ARG A 169 12.98 -25.30 9.27
C ARG A 169 11.46 -25.35 9.44
N GLN A 170 10.97 -24.91 10.60
CA GLN A 170 9.53 -24.80 10.86
C GLN A 170 8.86 -23.84 9.86
N GLY A 171 9.55 -22.76 9.49
CA GLY A 171 9.10 -21.82 8.47
C GLY A 171 8.87 -22.51 7.13
N ILE A 172 9.82 -23.33 6.64
CA ILE A 172 9.73 -24.01 5.34
C ILE A 172 8.52 -24.93 5.21
N GLU A 173 8.15 -25.65 6.26
CA GLU A 173 7.01 -26.57 6.27
C GLU A 173 5.66 -25.84 6.19
N GLN A 174 5.61 -24.64 6.77
CA GLN A 174 4.41 -23.81 6.85
C GLN A 174 4.30 -22.82 5.70
N TRP A 175 5.39 -22.56 4.98
CA TRP A 175 5.51 -21.49 3.99
C TRP A 175 4.61 -21.70 2.76
N PRO A 176 3.61 -20.83 2.54
CA PRO A 176 2.69 -20.97 1.41
C PRO A 176 3.39 -20.94 0.05
N LEU A 177 4.38 -20.05 -0.14
CA LEU A 177 5.14 -19.99 -1.39
C LEU A 177 5.91 -21.29 -1.67
N ASN A 178 6.43 -21.96 -0.64
CA ASN A 178 7.11 -23.24 -0.84
C ASN A 178 6.14 -24.35 -1.27
N ARG A 179 4.90 -24.33 -0.75
CA ARG A 179 3.84 -25.23 -1.23
C ARG A 179 3.45 -24.94 -2.68
N LEU A 180 3.40 -23.67 -3.06
CA LEU A 180 3.18 -23.25 -4.45
C LEU A 180 4.33 -23.73 -5.36
N ALA A 181 5.59 -23.53 -4.97
CA ALA A 181 6.76 -23.98 -5.73
C ALA A 181 6.71 -25.48 -6.01
N LYS A 182 6.26 -26.29 -5.04
CA LYS A 182 6.08 -27.74 -5.20
C LYS A 182 5.09 -28.12 -6.28
N GLN A 183 4.10 -27.27 -6.58
CA GLN A 183 3.16 -27.49 -7.69
C GLN A 183 3.83 -27.45 -9.07
N PHE A 184 5.03 -26.85 -9.16
CA PHE A 184 5.86 -26.77 -10.36
C PHE A 184 7.08 -27.69 -10.29
N GLY A 185 7.17 -28.56 -9.28
CA GLY A 185 8.27 -29.52 -9.11
C GLY A 185 9.56 -28.92 -8.55
N ALA A 186 9.45 -27.86 -7.75
CA ALA A 186 10.59 -27.25 -7.06
C ALA A 186 10.26 -26.89 -5.60
N GLY A 187 11.26 -26.46 -4.84
CA GLY A 187 11.11 -26.07 -3.45
C GLY A 187 12.28 -25.22 -2.97
N PHE A 188 12.08 -24.57 -1.83
CA PHE A 188 13.11 -23.87 -1.08
C PHE A 188 13.55 -24.75 0.09
N SER A 189 14.85 -24.85 0.32
CA SER A 189 15.44 -25.57 1.45
C SER A 189 15.92 -24.62 2.56
N THR A 190 16.28 -25.18 3.73
CA THR A 190 16.88 -24.41 4.83
C THR A 190 18.37 -24.18 4.63
N GLU A 191 18.98 -24.94 3.73
CA GLU A 191 20.36 -24.74 3.33
C GLU A 191 20.47 -23.44 2.54
N ASN A 192 21.58 -22.72 2.72
CA ASN A 192 21.81 -21.48 2.00
C ASN A 192 23.12 -21.53 1.22
N ASP A 193 23.14 -20.80 0.10
CA ASP A 193 24.35 -20.47 -0.63
C ASP A 193 24.35 -18.96 -0.92
N THR A 194 25.51 -18.40 -1.26
CA THR A 194 25.69 -16.97 -1.45
C THR A 194 26.05 -16.65 -2.88
N VAL A 195 25.41 -15.63 -3.43
CA VAL A 195 25.78 -15.03 -4.72
C VAL A 195 25.79 -13.52 -4.59
N GLU A 196 26.89 -12.88 -4.98
CA GLU A 196 27.04 -11.42 -4.97
C GLU A 196 26.64 -10.77 -3.63
N ALA A 197 27.11 -11.36 -2.53
CA ALA A 197 26.82 -10.97 -1.14
C ALA A 197 25.34 -11.14 -0.70
N VAL A 198 24.49 -11.79 -1.50
CA VAL A 198 23.13 -12.16 -1.13
C VAL A 198 23.09 -13.64 -0.78
N THR A 199 22.81 -13.93 0.49
CA THR A 199 22.52 -15.29 0.96
C THR A 199 21.08 -15.67 0.61
N MET A 200 20.92 -16.79 -0.08
CA MET A 200 19.65 -17.32 -0.57
C MET A 200 19.48 -18.79 -0.19
N PRO A 201 18.24 -19.27 -0.01
CA PRO A 201 18.00 -20.70 0.15
C PRO A 201 18.43 -21.45 -1.12
N VAL A 202 19.03 -22.62 -0.92
CA VAL A 202 19.29 -23.58 -2.00
C VAL A 202 17.95 -24.13 -2.46
N LEU A 203 17.80 -24.24 -3.78
CA LEU A 203 16.59 -24.73 -4.41
C LEU A 203 16.61 -26.26 -4.53
N GLU A 204 15.54 -26.89 -4.07
CA GLU A 204 15.24 -28.30 -4.31
C GLU A 204 14.51 -28.40 -5.64
N ILE A 205 15.12 -28.96 -6.68
CA ILE A 205 14.55 -28.96 -8.03
C ILE A 205 14.49 -30.37 -8.61
N SER A 206 13.41 -30.69 -9.33
CA SER A 206 13.30 -31.95 -10.08
C SER A 206 14.17 -31.94 -11.35
N SER A 207 14.30 -33.09 -12.02
CA SER A 207 15.04 -33.24 -13.28
C SER A 207 14.53 -32.36 -14.43
N ASP A 208 13.31 -31.85 -14.34
CA ASP A 208 12.70 -30.97 -15.35
C ASP A 208 13.20 -29.52 -15.26
N TRP A 209 13.93 -29.19 -14.19
CA TRP A 209 14.47 -27.86 -13.95
C TRP A 209 15.92 -27.77 -14.37
N GLN A 210 16.31 -26.57 -14.82
CA GLN A 210 17.69 -26.22 -15.09
C GLN A 210 18.14 -25.17 -14.09
N SER A 211 19.32 -25.36 -13.50
CA SER A 211 19.94 -24.27 -12.74
C SER A 211 20.25 -23.12 -13.70
N HIS A 212 19.86 -21.91 -13.29
CA HIS A 212 20.17 -20.67 -13.99
C HIS A 212 21.35 -19.96 -13.34
N LEU A 213 21.43 -19.99 -12.02
CA LEU A 213 22.52 -19.42 -11.24
C LEU A 213 22.79 -20.30 -10.01
N ASN A 214 24.05 -20.68 -9.86
CA ASN A 214 24.57 -21.35 -8.67
C ASN A 214 25.22 -20.33 -7.74
N GLY A 215 25.17 -20.60 -6.44
CA GLY A 215 25.93 -19.83 -5.46
C GLY A 215 27.40 -20.27 -5.39
N SER A 216 28.12 -19.68 -4.46
CA SER A 216 29.55 -19.92 -4.22
C SER A 216 29.93 -21.38 -3.93
N GLN A 217 29.00 -22.20 -3.43
CA GLN A 217 29.21 -23.62 -3.16
C GLN A 217 28.72 -24.51 -4.31
N GLY A 218 28.40 -23.92 -5.48
CA GLY A 218 27.92 -24.66 -6.64
C GLY A 218 26.46 -25.11 -6.56
N LYS A 219 25.71 -24.68 -5.54
CA LYS A 219 24.32 -25.10 -5.32
C LYS A 219 23.33 -24.16 -6.03
N PRO A 220 22.21 -24.68 -6.58
CA PRO A 220 21.25 -23.86 -7.32
C PRO A 220 20.53 -22.88 -6.39
N VAL A 221 20.57 -21.58 -6.73
CA VAL A 221 19.85 -20.52 -6.01
C VAL A 221 18.88 -19.74 -6.91
N ILE A 222 19.05 -19.88 -8.23
CA ILE A 222 18.05 -19.50 -9.24
C ILE A 222 17.91 -20.67 -10.20
N ALA A 223 16.67 -21.08 -10.46
CA ALA A 223 16.37 -22.18 -11.38
C ALA A 223 15.23 -21.79 -12.31
N ARG A 224 15.21 -22.40 -13.49
CA ARG A 224 14.24 -22.12 -14.53
C ARG A 224 13.72 -23.41 -15.17
N ARG A 225 12.46 -23.41 -15.59
CA ARG A 225 11.80 -24.57 -16.20
C ARG A 225 10.77 -24.14 -17.24
N GLN A 226 10.54 -24.99 -18.25
CA GLN A 226 9.34 -24.95 -19.09
C GLN A 226 8.21 -25.77 -18.45
N TYR A 227 7.00 -25.21 -18.42
CA TYR A 227 5.82 -25.86 -17.84
C TYR A 227 4.61 -25.63 -18.74
N GLY A 228 4.13 -26.68 -19.40
CA GLY A 228 3.22 -26.54 -20.54
C GLY A 228 3.86 -25.68 -21.63
N ALA A 229 3.11 -24.72 -22.18
CA ALA A 229 3.65 -23.73 -23.12
C ALA A 229 4.39 -22.57 -22.43
N GLY A 230 4.29 -22.45 -21.10
CA GLY A 230 4.86 -21.33 -20.33
C GLY A 230 6.20 -21.64 -19.69
N ARG A 231 6.63 -20.70 -18.85
CA ARG A 231 7.96 -20.72 -18.24
C ARG A 231 7.89 -20.27 -16.79
N VAL A 232 8.60 -20.97 -15.93
CA VAL A 232 8.68 -20.68 -14.50
C VAL A 232 10.14 -20.40 -14.13
N LEU A 233 10.34 -19.35 -13.35
CA LEU A 233 11.61 -18.98 -12.76
C LEU A 233 11.44 -18.92 -11.24
N ILE A 234 12.39 -19.48 -10.50
CA ILE A 234 12.43 -19.39 -9.03
C ILE A 234 13.72 -18.69 -8.65
N ILE A 235 13.59 -17.62 -7.85
CA ILE A 235 14.71 -16.90 -7.27
C ILE A 235 14.64 -17.11 -5.76
N GLY A 236 15.72 -17.65 -5.18
CA GLY A 236 15.78 -18.01 -3.77
C GLY A 236 15.39 -16.87 -2.82
N SER A 237 15.71 -15.62 -3.17
CA SER A 237 15.41 -14.47 -2.31
C SER A 237 15.05 -13.22 -3.11
N VAL A 238 13.98 -12.53 -2.68
CA VAL A 238 13.64 -11.18 -3.17
C VAL A 238 14.79 -10.17 -2.99
N LYS A 239 15.68 -10.39 -2.01
CA LYS A 239 16.85 -9.52 -1.79
C LYS A 239 17.81 -9.48 -2.98
N TYR A 240 17.83 -10.53 -3.82
CA TYR A 240 18.64 -10.56 -5.03
C TYR A 240 18.24 -9.48 -6.04
N ILE A 241 16.97 -9.05 -6.01
CA ILE A 241 16.44 -8.02 -6.91
C ILE A 241 16.12 -6.70 -6.19
N GLU A 242 16.37 -6.59 -4.88
CA GLU A 242 16.16 -5.35 -4.14
C GLU A 242 17.43 -4.48 -4.23
N PRO A 243 17.37 -3.30 -4.89
CA PRO A 243 18.54 -2.47 -5.02
C PRO A 243 18.89 -1.78 -3.70
N PRO A 244 20.20 -1.52 -3.46
CA PRO A 244 20.65 -0.74 -2.31
C PRO A 244 19.99 0.64 -2.28
N ARG A 245 19.89 1.23 -1.08
CA ARG A 245 19.16 2.48 -0.84
C ARG A 245 20.06 3.73 -0.83
N ASP A 246 21.35 3.59 -0.60
CA ASP A 246 22.30 4.70 -0.54
C ASP A 246 22.65 5.24 -1.94
N ARG A 247 23.10 6.49 -2.02
CA ARG A 247 23.37 7.17 -3.30
C ARG A 247 24.82 7.05 -3.77
N SER A 248 25.59 6.08 -3.26
CA SER A 248 26.97 5.88 -3.71
C SER A 248 27.02 5.45 -5.18
N GLN A 249 28.17 5.69 -5.81
CA GLN A 249 28.45 5.23 -7.18
C GLN A 249 28.34 3.71 -7.28
N ALA A 250 28.88 2.97 -6.29
CA ALA A 250 28.77 1.51 -6.21
C ALA A 250 27.30 1.05 -6.21
N SER A 251 26.44 1.73 -5.45
CA SER A 251 25.00 1.46 -5.42
C SER A 251 24.27 1.84 -6.71
N SER A 252 24.79 2.80 -7.49
CA SER A 252 24.28 3.07 -8.84
C SER A 252 24.57 1.92 -9.80
N VAL A 253 25.82 1.45 -9.83
CA VAL A 253 26.23 0.31 -10.66
C VAL A 253 25.45 -0.96 -10.29
N ALA A 254 25.29 -1.23 -8.99
CA ALA A 254 24.49 -2.35 -8.51
C ALA A 254 23.02 -2.28 -8.98
N ARG A 255 22.40 -1.09 -8.96
CA ARG A 255 21.03 -0.89 -9.46
C ARG A 255 20.89 -1.22 -10.94
N GLU A 256 21.84 -0.77 -11.76
CA GLU A 256 21.83 -1.02 -13.20
C GLU A 256 21.99 -2.51 -13.51
N LYS A 257 22.90 -3.18 -12.80
CA LYS A 257 23.10 -4.63 -12.90
C LYS A 257 21.85 -5.42 -12.50
N ILE A 258 21.24 -5.08 -11.36
CA ILE A 258 19.98 -5.68 -10.90
C ILE A 258 18.86 -5.44 -11.92
N GLY A 259 18.72 -4.21 -12.40
CA GLY A 259 17.71 -3.84 -13.40
C GLY A 259 17.86 -4.64 -14.70
N SER A 260 19.08 -4.74 -15.21
CA SER A 260 19.40 -5.51 -16.42
C SER A 260 19.14 -7.00 -16.24
N SER A 261 19.57 -7.58 -15.13
CA SER A 261 19.36 -8.99 -14.81
C SER A 261 17.87 -9.31 -14.69
N LEU A 262 17.11 -8.47 -13.97
CA LEU A 262 15.67 -8.60 -13.85
C LEU A 262 14.98 -8.50 -15.22
N ALA A 263 15.41 -7.59 -16.08
CA ALA A 263 14.84 -7.45 -17.42
C ALA A 263 15.09 -8.70 -18.29
N GLN A 264 16.28 -9.29 -18.23
CA GLN A 264 16.58 -10.54 -18.93
C GLN A 264 15.73 -11.69 -18.42
N MET A 265 15.59 -11.84 -17.09
CA MET A 265 14.75 -12.84 -16.46
C MET A 265 13.28 -12.72 -16.89
N ILE A 266 12.75 -11.49 -16.92
CA ILE A 266 11.36 -11.22 -17.34
C ILE A 266 11.15 -11.54 -18.82
N ARG A 267 12.06 -11.10 -19.70
CA ARG A 267 11.99 -11.46 -21.13
C ARG A 267 12.01 -12.97 -21.32
N TRP A 268 12.83 -13.68 -20.53
CA TRP A 268 12.90 -15.13 -20.61
C TRP A 268 11.59 -15.79 -20.18
N VAL A 269 10.97 -15.41 -19.05
CA VAL A 269 9.70 -16.01 -18.62
C VAL A 269 8.53 -15.62 -19.51
N ALA A 270 8.51 -14.39 -20.03
CA ALA A 270 7.42 -13.88 -20.87
C ALA A 270 7.37 -14.50 -22.27
N ALA A 271 8.46 -15.11 -22.73
CA ALA A 271 8.59 -15.64 -24.09
C ALA A 271 7.73 -16.88 -24.40
N GLY A 272 6.91 -17.37 -23.46
CA GLY A 272 5.87 -18.37 -23.75
C GLY A 272 4.66 -17.79 -24.49
N THR A 273 4.50 -16.45 -24.51
CA THR A 273 3.44 -15.77 -25.27
C THR A 273 3.99 -14.56 -26.03
N PRO A 274 3.39 -14.18 -27.17
CA PRO A 274 3.70 -12.90 -27.81
C PRO A 274 3.40 -11.72 -26.85
N PRO A 275 4.18 -10.63 -26.92
CA PRO A 275 3.84 -9.40 -26.20
C PRO A 275 2.39 -8.98 -26.46
N VAL A 276 1.67 -8.58 -25.40
CA VAL A 276 0.25 -8.17 -25.51
C VAL A 276 0.06 -7.01 -26.49
N ALA A 277 1.07 -6.13 -26.62
CA ALA A 277 1.06 -4.98 -27.53
C ALA A 277 -0.13 -4.03 -27.29
N GLY A 278 -0.36 -3.06 -28.19
CA GLY A 278 -1.50 -2.14 -28.09
C GLY A 278 -1.41 -1.14 -26.92
N SER A 279 -2.53 -0.90 -26.24
CA SER A 279 -2.66 0.14 -25.21
C SER A 279 -1.78 -0.09 -23.99
N ALA A 280 -0.97 0.91 -23.62
CA ALA A 280 -0.21 0.94 -22.37
C ALA A 280 -1.03 1.43 -21.15
N ARG A 281 -2.38 1.45 -21.25
CA ARG A 281 -3.28 1.88 -20.16
C ARG A 281 -3.51 0.75 -19.16
N LEU A 282 -2.52 0.52 -18.32
CA LEU A 282 -2.64 -0.35 -17.14
C LEU A 282 -2.78 0.47 -15.86
N PRO A 283 -3.51 -0.04 -14.85
CA PRO A 283 -3.54 0.57 -13.52
C PRO A 283 -2.12 0.78 -12.99
N ARG A 284 -1.88 1.93 -12.35
CA ARG A 284 -0.58 2.30 -11.80
C ARG A 284 -0.73 2.99 -10.45
N GLU A 285 0.33 2.95 -9.67
CA GLU A 285 0.40 3.57 -8.36
C GLU A 285 0.17 5.09 -8.47
N ALA A 286 -0.46 5.69 -7.46
CA ALA A 286 -0.68 7.13 -7.41
C ALA A 286 -0.50 7.66 -5.98
N SER A 287 0.52 8.48 -5.77
CA SER A 287 0.80 9.17 -4.50
C SER A 287 0.81 8.27 -3.26
N GLY A 288 1.36 7.06 -3.39
CA GLY A 288 1.38 6.04 -2.34
C GLY A 288 0.22 5.02 -2.41
N GLY A 289 -0.78 5.26 -3.25
CA GLY A 289 -1.89 4.34 -3.45
C GLY A 289 -1.55 3.13 -4.31
N GLY A 290 -2.38 2.10 -4.20
CA GLY A 290 -2.29 0.87 -4.98
C GLY A 290 -2.78 1.03 -6.43
N PRO A 291 -2.33 0.18 -7.37
CA PRO A 291 -2.85 0.12 -8.73
C PRO A 291 -4.16 -0.68 -8.85
N ILE A 292 -4.16 -1.95 -8.45
CA ILE A 292 -5.35 -2.82 -8.34
C ILE A 292 -5.59 -3.13 -6.86
N TYR A 293 -6.82 -2.90 -6.43
CA TYR A 293 -7.28 -3.06 -5.05
C TYR A 293 -7.98 -4.40 -4.87
N PRO A 294 -8.08 -4.89 -3.62
CA PRO A 294 -8.76 -6.15 -3.36
C PRO A 294 -10.19 -6.17 -3.87
N GLU A 295 -10.75 -7.36 -4.12
CA GLU A 295 -12.06 -7.56 -4.73
C GLU A 295 -13.23 -7.49 -3.74
N LEU A 296 -13.01 -7.87 -2.47
CA LEU A 296 -14.05 -7.85 -1.44
C LEU A 296 -14.07 -6.52 -0.69
N SER A 297 -15.17 -6.24 0.00
CA SER A 297 -15.34 -5.06 0.83
C SER A 297 -16.32 -5.31 1.97
N GLU A 298 -16.06 -4.74 3.14
CA GLU A 298 -16.97 -4.71 4.30
C GLU A 298 -17.23 -3.25 4.70
N ARG A 299 -18.47 -2.92 5.09
CA ARG A 299 -18.81 -1.56 5.56
C ARG A 299 -19.02 -1.56 7.07
N ILE A 300 -18.26 -0.70 7.74
CA ILE A 300 -18.32 -0.51 9.20
C ILE A 300 -18.65 0.95 9.46
N GLY A 301 -19.95 1.28 9.46
CA GLY A 301 -20.42 2.67 9.52
C GLY A 301 -19.94 3.48 8.32
N ASN A 302 -19.15 4.53 8.59
CA ASN A 302 -18.51 5.39 7.58
C ASN A 302 -17.11 4.90 7.16
N VAL A 303 -16.72 3.67 7.47
CA VAL A 303 -15.47 3.07 7.01
C VAL A 303 -15.77 1.93 6.05
N ILE A 304 -15.03 1.84 4.95
CA ILE A 304 -15.10 0.72 4.01
C ILE A 304 -13.74 0.02 4.01
N VAL A 305 -13.73 -1.26 4.36
CA VAL A 305 -12.53 -2.08 4.40
C VAL A 305 -12.49 -2.97 3.17
N TYR A 306 -11.47 -2.82 2.33
CA TYR A 306 -11.17 -3.69 1.20
C TYR A 306 -10.17 -4.77 1.60
N TYR A 307 -10.44 -6.01 1.21
CA TYR A 307 -9.59 -7.17 1.51
C TYR A 307 -9.73 -8.24 0.41
N ALA A 308 -8.72 -9.08 0.25
CA ALA A 308 -8.70 -10.15 -0.74
C ALA A 308 -9.32 -11.44 -0.18
N LYS A 309 -9.80 -12.33 -1.05
CA LYS A 309 -10.38 -13.63 -0.65
C LYS A 309 -9.42 -14.51 0.14
N ASN A 310 -8.12 -14.42 -0.14
CA ASN A 310 -7.08 -15.20 0.53
C ASN A 310 -6.71 -14.68 1.93
N GLN A 311 -7.47 -13.70 2.44
CA GLN A 311 -7.21 -13.14 3.74
C GLN A 311 -7.40 -14.19 4.84
N LYS A 312 -6.54 -14.15 5.86
CA LYS A 312 -6.60 -15.08 6.99
C LYS A 312 -7.95 -14.97 7.71
N THR A 313 -8.52 -16.12 8.07
CA THR A 313 -9.78 -16.21 8.82
C THR A 313 -9.82 -15.30 10.04
N GLU A 314 -8.74 -15.30 10.83
CA GLU A 314 -8.63 -14.44 12.02
C GLU A 314 -8.72 -12.93 11.68
N LEU A 315 -8.20 -12.51 10.52
CA LEU A 315 -8.26 -11.11 10.11
C LEU A 315 -9.62 -10.76 9.51
N LEU A 316 -10.30 -11.71 8.86
CA LEU A 316 -11.69 -11.56 8.44
C LEU A 316 -12.65 -11.42 9.63
N GLU A 317 -12.44 -12.21 10.68
CA GLU A 317 -13.17 -12.05 11.94
C GLU A 317 -12.90 -10.70 12.60
N CYS A 318 -11.64 -10.24 12.56
CA CYS A 318 -11.28 -8.93 13.07
C CYS A 318 -12.09 -7.81 12.38
N ILE A 319 -12.20 -7.87 11.05
CA ILE A 319 -12.99 -6.91 10.27
C ILE A 319 -14.48 -6.99 10.64
N THR A 320 -15.04 -8.20 10.65
CA THR A 320 -16.50 -8.39 10.76
C THR A 320 -17.04 -8.29 12.18
N LYS A 321 -16.23 -8.59 13.20
CA LYS A 321 -16.65 -8.64 14.61
C LYS A 321 -15.97 -7.59 15.48
N ASP A 322 -14.64 -7.47 15.37
CA ASP A 322 -13.86 -6.67 16.33
C ASP A 322 -13.81 -5.18 15.97
N MET A 323 -13.64 -4.84 14.68
CA MET A 323 -13.58 -3.45 14.22
C MET A 323 -14.85 -2.65 14.56
N PRO A 324 -16.09 -3.15 14.38
CA PRO A 324 -17.29 -2.43 14.82
C PRO A 324 -17.28 -2.08 16.31
N LEU A 325 -16.83 -3.00 17.16
CA LEU A 325 -16.74 -2.78 18.61
C LEU A 325 -15.68 -1.74 18.97
N VAL A 326 -14.51 -1.82 18.34
CA VAL A 326 -13.43 -0.84 18.54
C VAL A 326 -13.86 0.54 18.06
N LYS A 327 -14.52 0.62 16.89
CA LYS A 327 -15.08 1.88 16.36
C LYS A 327 -16.04 2.51 17.36
N SER A 328 -17.03 1.75 17.85
CA SER A 328 -18.01 2.23 18.83
C SER A 328 -17.34 2.74 20.11
N LYS A 329 -16.31 2.06 20.62
CA LYS A 329 -15.56 2.51 21.80
C LYS A 329 -14.79 3.82 21.54
N ILE A 330 -14.15 3.94 20.39
CA ILE A 330 -13.39 5.14 20.03
C ILE A 330 -14.32 6.35 19.89
N GLU A 331 -15.46 6.18 19.21
CA GLU A 331 -16.47 7.22 19.07
C GLU A 331 -17.15 7.57 20.40
N GLY A 332 -17.23 6.62 21.34
CA GLY A 332 -17.64 6.89 22.72
C GLY A 332 -16.62 7.70 23.51
N TRP A 333 -15.32 7.53 23.25
CA TRP A 333 -14.26 8.34 23.89
C TRP A 333 -14.14 9.75 23.31
N LEU A 334 -14.43 9.90 22.03
CA LEU A 334 -14.41 11.17 21.32
C LEU A 334 -15.63 11.24 20.41
N PRO A 335 -16.77 11.74 20.91
CA PRO A 335 -17.94 11.95 20.08
C PRO A 335 -17.59 12.95 18.96
N SER A 336 -17.68 12.49 17.71
CA SER A 336 -17.40 13.29 16.51
C SER A 336 -18.55 13.13 15.52
N ALA A 337 -18.87 14.18 14.76
CA ALA A 337 -19.69 13.98 13.58
C ALA A 337 -18.90 13.15 12.56
N ALA A 338 -19.56 12.19 11.91
CA ALA A 338 -18.94 11.42 10.85
C ALA A 338 -18.63 12.34 9.64
N PRO A 339 -17.47 12.20 9.00
CA PRO A 339 -17.22 12.86 7.72
C PRO A 339 -18.25 12.50 6.65
N ASP A 340 -18.51 13.44 5.73
CA ASP A 340 -19.46 13.27 4.62
C ASP A 340 -19.07 12.16 3.62
N GLU A 341 -17.80 11.76 3.61
CA GLU A 341 -17.28 10.71 2.74
C GLU A 341 -16.64 9.59 3.57
N PRO A 342 -16.79 8.31 3.18
CA PRO A 342 -16.24 7.22 3.92
C PRO A 342 -14.71 7.20 3.86
N MET A 343 -14.09 6.76 4.94
CA MET A 343 -12.68 6.39 4.94
C MET A 343 -12.53 5.02 4.27
N HIS A 344 -11.67 4.93 3.26
CA HIS A 344 -11.35 3.65 2.63
C HIS A 344 -10.09 3.04 3.23
N LEU A 345 -10.20 1.83 3.74
CA LEU A 345 -9.11 1.09 4.35
C LEU A 345 -8.78 -0.12 3.46
N VAL A 346 -7.52 -0.30 3.10
CA VAL A 346 -7.03 -1.42 2.29
C VAL A 346 -6.23 -2.37 3.18
N LEU A 347 -6.83 -3.50 3.55
CA LEU A 347 -6.13 -4.53 4.30
C LEU A 347 -5.30 -5.39 3.35
N SER A 348 -3.99 -5.27 3.47
CA SER A 348 -2.99 -5.93 2.62
C SER A 348 -2.33 -7.10 3.32
N ALA A 349 -1.77 -8.00 2.52
CA ALA A 349 -1.04 -9.17 2.98
C ALA A 349 0.34 -8.82 3.57
N GLY A 350 0.82 -9.63 4.52
CA GLY A 350 2.14 -9.49 5.15
C GLY A 350 2.16 -8.74 6.48
N GLY A 351 3.36 -8.60 7.07
CA GLY A 351 3.59 -7.88 8.32
C GLY A 351 4.42 -6.62 8.10
N GLY A 352 3.85 -5.45 8.38
CA GLY A 352 4.49 -4.16 8.16
C GLY A 352 3.91 -3.08 9.09
N GLY A 353 3.11 -2.18 8.53
CA GLY A 353 2.50 -1.06 9.25
C GLY A 353 1.37 -0.41 8.45
N GLY A 354 1.01 0.81 8.83
CA GLY A 354 0.03 1.63 8.12
C GLY A 354 0.66 2.59 7.11
N TRP A 355 -0.12 3.04 6.14
CA TRP A 355 0.19 4.22 5.33
C TRP A 355 -1.09 4.96 4.96
N ALA A 356 -1.00 6.26 4.70
CA ALA A 356 -2.13 7.07 4.29
C ALA A 356 -1.87 7.76 2.94
N VAL A 357 -2.91 7.90 2.13
CA VAL A 357 -2.88 8.63 0.86
C VAL A 357 -3.85 9.80 0.96
N ASN A 358 -3.27 10.99 1.12
CA ASN A 358 -4.00 12.25 1.28
C ASN A 358 -3.95 13.13 0.02
N ALA A 359 -3.39 12.62 -1.10
CA ALA A 359 -3.18 13.40 -2.31
C ALA A 359 -4.44 13.57 -3.19
N TYR A 360 -5.50 12.81 -2.92
CA TYR A 360 -6.76 12.84 -3.68
C TYR A 360 -7.91 12.27 -2.85
N LEU A 361 -9.13 12.54 -3.32
CA LEU A 361 -10.36 11.99 -2.75
C LEU A 361 -10.95 10.86 -3.60
N PRO A 362 -11.69 9.91 -3.00
CA PRO A 362 -11.86 9.75 -1.56
C PRO A 362 -10.58 9.20 -0.92
N LYS A 363 -10.31 9.61 0.33
CA LYS A 363 -9.09 9.26 1.07
C LYS A 363 -8.94 7.75 1.19
N GLU A 364 -7.70 7.29 1.21
CA GLU A 364 -7.40 5.91 1.55
C GLU A 364 -6.27 5.77 2.54
N VAL A 365 -6.35 4.66 3.26
CA VAL A 365 -5.40 4.19 4.23
C VAL A 365 -5.13 2.73 3.93
N GLY A 366 -3.90 2.28 4.09
CA GLY A 366 -3.56 0.88 3.97
C GLY A 366 -3.03 0.30 5.28
N ILE A 367 -3.29 -0.99 5.49
CA ILE A 367 -2.83 -1.76 6.65
C ILE A 367 -2.07 -2.99 6.15
N ILE A 368 -0.86 -3.21 6.64
CA ILE A 368 -0.08 -4.44 6.42
C ILE A 368 0.14 -5.11 7.78
N SER A 369 -0.69 -6.09 8.13
CA SER A 369 -0.55 -6.81 9.40
C SER A 369 -0.99 -8.27 9.30
N LEU A 370 -0.29 -9.12 10.06
CA LEU A 370 -0.60 -10.54 10.22
C LEU A 370 -1.35 -10.85 11.52
N SER A 371 -1.73 -9.85 12.32
CA SER A 371 -2.39 -10.06 13.61
C SER A 371 -3.60 -9.16 13.80
N LYS A 372 -4.63 -9.68 14.50
CA LYS A 372 -5.83 -8.93 14.91
C LYS A 372 -5.44 -7.62 15.61
N GLN A 373 -4.55 -7.71 16.60
CA GLN A 373 -4.11 -6.54 17.37
C GLN A 373 -3.46 -5.47 16.48
N GLY A 374 -2.59 -5.85 15.54
CA GLY A 374 -1.97 -4.89 14.63
C GLY A 374 -2.99 -4.22 13.72
N VAL A 375 -3.96 -4.99 13.21
CA VAL A 375 -5.07 -4.45 12.39
C VAL A 375 -5.92 -3.45 13.19
N LEU A 376 -6.37 -3.81 14.39
CA LEU A 376 -7.20 -2.93 15.24
C LEU A 376 -6.44 -1.69 15.70
N SER A 377 -5.14 -1.84 16.01
CA SER A 377 -4.25 -0.76 16.39
C SER A 377 -4.17 0.30 15.28
N ILE A 378 -3.87 -0.13 14.05
CA ILE A 378 -3.77 0.80 12.91
C ILE A 378 -5.15 1.35 12.55
N PHE A 379 -6.20 0.53 12.57
CA PHE A 379 -7.57 1.01 12.35
C PHE A 379 -7.95 2.16 13.31
N ALA A 380 -7.63 2.01 14.60
CA ALA A 380 -7.90 3.04 15.61
C ALA A 380 -7.12 4.33 15.36
N HIS A 381 -5.84 4.21 15.00
CA HIS A 381 -4.98 5.33 14.63
C HIS A 381 -5.60 6.13 13.49
N GLU A 382 -5.97 5.43 12.42
CA GLU A 382 -6.39 6.03 11.16
C GLU A 382 -7.80 6.60 11.24
N LEU A 383 -8.70 5.92 11.97
CA LEU A 383 -10.01 6.47 12.32
C LEU A 383 -9.86 7.80 13.07
N ALA A 384 -8.98 7.87 14.08
CA ALA A 384 -8.76 9.07 14.88
C ALA A 384 -8.21 10.25 14.06
N HIS A 385 -7.48 10.02 12.96
CA HIS A 385 -7.10 11.10 12.04
C HIS A 385 -8.30 11.83 11.43
N THR A 386 -9.44 11.14 11.29
CA THR A 386 -10.68 11.69 10.71
C THR A 386 -11.63 12.27 11.75
N MET A 387 -11.37 12.04 13.03
CA MET A 387 -12.26 12.42 14.13
C MET A 387 -11.95 13.81 14.66
N GLY A 388 -12.98 14.62 14.85
CA GLY A 388 -12.89 15.87 15.60
C GLY A 388 -13.44 15.77 17.00
N GLY A 389 -13.53 16.90 17.69
CA GLY A 389 -14.35 16.98 18.89
C GLY A 389 -15.84 17.02 18.56
N PRO A 390 -16.70 17.06 19.59
CA PRO A 390 -18.14 17.12 19.41
C PRO A 390 -18.54 18.38 18.62
N PRO A 391 -19.56 18.28 17.75
CA PRO A 391 -20.14 19.46 17.10
C PRO A 391 -20.87 20.33 18.13
N ASN A 392 -20.85 21.64 17.93
CA ASN A 392 -21.77 22.55 18.62
C ASN A 392 -23.17 22.54 17.95
N ASP A 393 -24.09 23.36 18.45
CA ASP A 393 -25.46 23.48 17.92
C ASP A 393 -25.54 23.93 16.45
N LYS A 394 -24.43 24.43 15.89
CA LYS A 394 -24.29 24.84 14.48
C LYS A 394 -23.60 23.78 13.62
N GLY A 395 -23.25 22.62 14.18
CA GLY A 395 -22.52 21.55 13.50
C GLY A 395 -21.00 21.78 13.43
N GLU A 396 -20.47 22.82 14.07
CA GLU A 396 -19.04 23.14 14.02
C GLU A 396 -18.26 22.24 14.99
N LEU A 397 -17.26 21.52 14.50
CA LEU A 397 -16.50 20.55 15.27
C LEU A 397 -15.53 21.21 16.25
N ALA A 398 -15.62 20.86 17.53
CA ALA A 398 -14.61 21.24 18.52
C ALA A 398 -13.23 20.70 18.13
N GLY A 399 -12.19 21.51 18.37
CA GLY A 399 -10.82 21.13 18.08
C GLY A 399 -10.52 20.87 16.61
N SER A 400 -11.36 21.26 15.63
CA SER A 400 -11.10 21.18 14.17
C SER A 400 -9.72 21.72 13.78
N TRP A 401 -8.97 20.93 12.99
CA TRP A 401 -7.63 21.28 12.55
C TRP A 401 -7.79 21.92 11.19
N LEU A 402 -7.22 23.11 11.02
CA LEU A 402 -7.39 23.93 9.83
C LEU A 402 -7.00 23.20 8.53
N TYR A 403 -6.17 22.17 8.62
CA TYR A 403 -5.68 21.39 7.48
C TYR A 403 -6.35 20.01 7.34
N GLY A 404 -7.46 19.75 8.05
CA GLY A 404 -8.28 18.55 7.93
C GLY A 404 -7.90 17.42 8.90
N ASN A 405 -6.78 16.73 8.66
CA ASN A 405 -6.40 15.56 9.46
C ASN A 405 -5.81 15.95 10.83
N ARG A 406 -6.08 15.13 11.86
CA ARG A 406 -5.40 15.25 13.16
C ARG A 406 -3.93 14.89 13.06
N GLY A 407 -3.10 15.42 13.96
CA GLY A 407 -1.69 15.05 14.01
C GLY A 407 -1.45 13.65 14.56
N GLU A 408 -0.28 13.08 14.25
CA GLU A 408 0.16 11.74 14.69
C GLU A 408 0.04 11.50 16.20
N ALA A 409 0.31 12.51 17.03
CA ALA A 409 0.21 12.37 18.48
C ALA A 409 -1.24 12.13 18.96
N HIS A 410 -2.21 12.74 18.28
CA HIS A 410 -3.63 12.51 18.54
C HIS A 410 -4.01 11.08 18.15
N ALA A 411 -3.72 10.68 16.92
CA ALA A 411 -4.00 9.33 16.43
C ALA A 411 -3.31 8.23 17.25
N GLY A 412 -2.04 8.45 17.62
CA GLY A 412 -1.25 7.53 18.45
C GLY A 412 -1.83 7.30 19.85
N TRP A 413 -2.55 8.26 20.43
CA TRP A 413 -3.22 8.08 21.71
C TRP A 413 -4.37 7.07 21.61
N PHE A 414 -5.19 7.16 20.55
CA PHE A 414 -6.27 6.20 20.30
C PHE A 414 -5.74 4.82 19.92
N GLN A 415 -4.65 4.76 19.17
CA GLN A 415 -3.92 3.53 18.89
C GLN A 415 -3.53 2.80 20.19
N GLY A 416 -2.91 3.52 21.13
CA GLY A 416 -2.51 2.96 22.42
C GLY A 416 -3.70 2.46 23.25
N LYS A 417 -4.82 3.21 23.25
CA LYS A 417 -6.04 2.78 23.93
C LYS A 417 -6.67 1.54 23.30
N ALA A 418 -6.74 1.47 21.98
CA ALA A 418 -7.28 0.30 21.28
C ALA A 418 -6.42 -0.94 21.52
N ALA A 419 -5.09 -0.79 21.53
CA ALA A 419 -4.16 -1.87 21.85
C ALA A 419 -4.33 -2.40 23.29
N ALA A 420 -4.79 -1.57 24.23
CA ALA A 420 -5.03 -1.94 25.63
C ALA A 420 -6.39 -2.64 25.88
N LEU A 421 -7.34 -2.56 24.93
CA LEU A 421 -8.69 -3.12 25.11
C LEU A 421 -8.70 -4.63 25.44
N PRO A 422 -7.89 -5.49 24.80
CA PRO A 422 -7.90 -6.93 25.08
C PRO A 422 -7.24 -7.30 26.42
N THR A 423 -6.33 -6.47 26.95
CA THR A 423 -5.44 -6.83 28.08
C THR A 423 -5.71 -6.04 29.36
N GLY A 424 -6.51 -4.97 29.29
CA GLY A 424 -6.72 -4.04 30.41
C GLY A 424 -5.48 -3.24 30.82
N SER A 425 -4.34 -3.43 30.13
CA SER A 425 -3.07 -2.81 30.44
C SER A 425 -2.69 -1.82 29.35
N VAL A 426 -2.46 -0.55 29.71
CA VAL A 426 -2.00 0.49 28.78
C VAL A 426 -0.55 0.21 28.40
N SER A 427 -0.33 -0.54 27.33
CA SER A 427 0.99 -0.61 26.71
C SER A 427 1.19 0.68 25.89
N VAL A 428 2.12 1.54 26.30
CA VAL A 428 2.59 2.66 25.47
C VAL A 428 3.42 2.08 24.32
N ILE A 429 2.76 1.54 23.30
CA ILE A 429 3.41 1.12 22.05
C ILE A 429 3.48 2.35 21.15
N SER A 430 4.36 3.30 21.48
CA SER A 430 4.74 4.41 20.60
C SER A 430 6.21 4.27 20.19
N ARG A 431 6.60 3.13 19.61
CA ARG A 431 7.99 2.96 19.12
C ARG A 431 8.16 2.54 17.67
N THR A 432 7.10 2.49 16.86
CA THR A 432 7.25 2.07 15.45
C THR A 432 6.33 2.80 14.49
N ASN A 433 6.33 4.14 14.53
CA ASN A 433 6.19 4.92 13.30
C ASN A 433 7.59 5.46 13.00
N PHE A 434 8.24 4.95 11.94
CA PHE A 434 9.43 5.59 11.36
C PHE A 434 8.97 6.92 10.76
N LEU A 435 8.85 7.95 11.60
CA LEU A 435 8.88 9.34 11.16
C LEU A 435 10.26 9.55 10.54
N VAL A 436 10.31 9.61 9.20
CA VAL A 436 11.41 10.32 8.54
C VAL A 436 11.22 11.79 8.90
N LEU A 437 11.78 12.20 10.04
CA LEU A 437 11.85 13.59 10.43
C LEU A 437 12.59 14.33 9.32
N THR A 438 11.97 15.36 8.77
CA THR A 438 12.68 16.24 7.85
C THR A 438 13.76 16.98 8.63
N LYS A 439 14.82 17.45 7.95
CA LYS A 439 15.91 18.20 8.61
C LYS A 439 15.38 19.37 9.46
N ARG A 440 14.29 19.99 9.01
CA ARG A 440 13.57 21.06 9.71
C ARG A 440 12.97 20.63 11.06
N ASP A 441 12.48 19.40 11.16
CA ASP A 441 11.93 18.87 12.41
C ASP A 441 13.03 18.52 13.42
N GLN A 442 14.19 18.08 12.92
CA GLN A 442 15.37 17.83 13.75
C GLN A 442 15.94 19.13 14.33
N ASP A 443 15.95 20.20 13.53
CA ASP A 443 16.41 21.53 13.97
C ASP A 443 15.46 22.13 15.03
N LEU A 444 14.15 21.96 14.89
CA LEU A 444 13.16 22.40 15.89
C LEU A 444 13.28 21.64 17.22
N VAL A 445 13.54 20.33 17.18
CA VAL A 445 13.80 19.52 18.37
C VAL A 445 15.11 19.92 19.06
N ALA A 446 16.15 20.26 18.28
CA ALA A 446 17.42 20.76 18.81
C ALA A 446 17.23 22.13 19.50
N MET A 447 16.45 23.04 18.91
CA MET A 447 16.12 24.33 19.51
C MET A 447 15.29 24.20 20.80
N ALA A 448 14.37 23.22 20.85
CA ALA A 448 13.59 22.95 22.06
C ALA A 448 14.44 22.37 23.20
N LYS A 449 15.45 21.55 22.89
CA LYS A 449 16.40 21.02 23.88
C LYS A 449 17.36 22.08 24.42
N ALA A 450 17.68 23.11 23.63
CA ALA A 450 18.53 24.23 24.04
C ALA A 450 17.86 25.20 25.03
N ARG A 451 16.54 25.08 25.28
CA ARG A 451 15.76 25.97 26.16
C ARG A 451 15.29 25.33 27.47
N ARG A 452 16.16 24.59 28.18
CA ARG A 452 15.91 24.25 29.60
C ARG A 452 16.70 25.19 30.52
N PRO A 453 16.09 25.84 31.53
CA PRO A 453 16.86 26.48 32.58
C PRO A 453 17.35 25.44 33.61
N LEU A 454 18.47 25.78 34.24
CA LEU A 454 19.21 25.03 35.25
C LEU A 454 18.35 24.60 36.45
N ARG A 455 18.68 23.42 36.98
CA ARG A 455 18.13 22.82 38.21
C ARG A 455 18.28 23.74 39.43
N SER A 456 17.33 23.67 40.36
CA SER A 456 17.58 23.97 41.78
C SER A 456 17.39 22.71 42.64
N HIS A 457 18.24 22.60 43.65
CA HIS A 457 18.34 21.53 44.63
C HIS A 457 17.28 21.64 45.74
N LEU A 458 16.94 20.47 46.33
CA LEU A 458 16.38 20.18 47.66
C LEU A 458 16.25 21.32 48.68
N VAL A 459 15.07 21.48 49.32
CA VAL A 459 14.86 21.56 50.79
C VAL A 459 13.43 21.09 51.16
N SER A 460 13.33 20.37 52.29
CA SER A 460 12.16 19.76 52.96
C SER A 460 11.14 20.77 53.57
N PRO A 461 9.97 20.34 54.07
CA PRO A 461 8.88 21.20 54.52
C PRO A 461 8.93 21.47 56.03
N LEU A 462 9.02 22.74 56.44
CA LEU A 462 8.58 23.29 57.73
C LEU A 462 9.00 24.77 57.80
N ALA A 463 8.02 25.68 57.78
CA ALA A 463 7.99 26.98 58.47
C ALA A 463 6.95 27.88 57.82
N LEU A 464 5.72 27.83 58.35
CA LEU A 464 4.85 29.00 58.37
C LEU A 464 5.54 30.08 59.23
N GLY A 465 5.52 31.32 58.76
CA GLY A 465 5.74 32.50 59.61
C GLY A 465 6.94 33.35 59.19
N ALA A 466 6.65 34.64 58.99
CA ALA A 466 7.58 35.77 58.83
C ALA A 466 8.00 36.13 57.39
N ALA A 467 7.23 37.03 56.77
CA ALA A 467 7.75 38.26 56.13
C ALA A 467 6.59 39.08 55.55
N HIS A 468 5.69 39.51 56.43
CA HIS A 468 4.84 40.67 56.20
C HIS A 468 5.68 41.89 56.60
N SER A 469 6.50 42.41 55.68
CA SER A 469 7.26 43.68 55.78
C SER A 469 8.36 43.64 54.73
N LEU A 470 8.12 44.24 53.55
CA LEU A 470 9.15 44.71 52.59
C LEU A 470 8.54 45.32 51.31
N ALA A 471 7.22 45.49 51.23
CA ALA A 471 6.55 46.18 50.12
C ALA A 471 6.42 47.71 50.31
N GLU A 472 7.00 48.29 51.36
CA GLU A 472 6.84 49.72 51.70
C GLU A 472 8.12 50.58 51.63
N ARG A 473 9.21 50.09 51.01
CA ARG A 473 10.48 50.87 50.91
C ARG A 473 11.08 50.97 49.51
N ALA A 474 10.25 51.00 48.45
CA ALA A 474 10.74 51.31 47.10
C ALA A 474 9.82 52.26 46.31
N ARG A 475 9.05 53.11 46.99
CA ARG A 475 8.41 54.32 46.40
C ARG A 475 8.80 55.55 47.21
N SER A 476 10.07 55.95 47.09
CA SER A 476 10.53 57.28 47.50
C SER A 476 11.94 57.50 46.98
N LYS A 477 12.07 58.49 46.10
CA LYS A 477 13.30 59.09 45.53
C LYS A 477 13.79 58.51 44.20
N ALA A 478 13.16 58.99 43.14
CA ALA A 478 13.84 59.34 41.91
C ALA A 478 14.82 60.51 42.19
N HIS A 479 16.09 60.35 41.84
CA HIS A 479 17.00 61.43 41.39
C HIS A 479 18.37 60.87 40.99
N HIS A 480 18.81 61.31 39.80
CA HIS A 480 20.18 61.38 39.27
C HIS A 480 20.82 60.11 38.70
N GLY A 481 21.22 60.21 37.42
CA GLY A 481 22.17 59.33 36.74
C GLY A 481 21.54 58.52 35.63
#